data_AF-X0XXM8-F1
#
_entry.id   AF-X0XXM8-F1
#
_cell.length_a   1.000
_cell.length_b   1.000
_cell.length_c   1.000
_cell.angle_alpha   90.00
_cell.angle_beta   90.00
_cell.angle_gamma   90.00
#
_symmetry.space_group_name_H-M   'P 1'
#
loop_
_entity.id
_entity.type
_entity.pdbx_description
1 polymer ?
#
loop_
_entity_poly.entity_id
_entity_poly.type
_entity_poly.pdbx_seq_one_letter_code
_entity_poly.pdbx_strand_id
1 'polypeptide(L)'
;EQGRRVAAAVDDDEAPPATLIITAGPMTPYPAELYEKGATVVVSDIRTSPDDPTVYHKTTGYLRNLLALRDAHCARATEALLFNTKGRLAEGSLSNVFIVSEGRLLTPSVEEGLLAGITRAAVLELAAEVGVPAEQRPLAVREVLDADEIFLTNS
;
A
#
# COMPACT_ATOMS: atom_id res chain seq x y z
N GLU A 1 -32.89 24.65 11.12
CA GLU A 1 -32.31 23.67 10.18
C GLU A 1 -30.99 23.15 10.72
N GLN A 2 -31.01 21.98 11.37
CA GLN A 2 -29.80 21.23 11.70
C GLN A 2 -30.04 19.80 11.19
N GLY A 3 -29.37 19.47 10.09
CA GLY A 3 -29.44 18.17 9.43
C GLY A 3 -28.78 17.11 10.31
N ARG A 4 -29.60 16.28 10.94
CA ARG A 4 -29.18 15.09 11.67
C ARG A 4 -28.67 14.06 10.64
N ARG A 5 -27.35 13.86 10.59
CA ARG A 5 -26.75 12.71 9.90
C ARG A 5 -27.19 11.44 10.64
N VAL A 6 -27.92 10.57 9.95
CA VAL A 6 -28.25 9.24 10.43
C VAL A 6 -27.10 8.33 10.01
N ALA A 7 -26.12 8.14 10.90
CA ALA A 7 -25.29 6.95 10.83
C ALA A 7 -26.13 5.83 11.42
N ALA A 8 -26.70 4.98 10.57
CA ALA A 8 -27.27 3.72 11.04
C ALA A 8 -26.07 2.85 11.42
N ALA A 9 -25.74 2.81 12.73
CA ALA A 9 -24.99 1.71 13.27
C ALA A 9 -25.84 0.46 13.06
N VAL A 10 -25.30 -0.54 12.38
CA VAL A 10 -25.90 -1.87 12.38
C VAL A 10 -25.84 -2.34 13.83
N ASP A 11 -26.98 -2.71 14.39
CA ASP A 11 -27.08 -3.19 15.77
C ASP A 11 -26.28 -4.50 15.86
N ASP A 12 -25.20 -4.51 16.66
CA ASP A 12 -24.27 -5.65 16.75
C ASP A 12 -24.98 -6.94 17.24
N ASP A 13 -26.14 -6.81 17.89
CA ASP A 13 -26.94 -7.91 18.43
C ASP A 13 -27.71 -8.73 17.36
N GLU A 14 -27.85 -8.24 16.12
CA GLU A 14 -28.51 -8.98 15.02
C GLU A 14 -27.54 -9.55 13.97
N ALA A 15 -26.24 -9.29 14.11
CA ALA A 15 -25.25 -9.79 13.16
C ALA A 15 -25.05 -11.32 13.31
N PRO A 16 -25.00 -12.09 12.21
CA PRO A 16 -24.64 -13.50 12.30
C PRO A 16 -23.23 -13.64 12.90
N PRO A 17 -22.96 -14.71 13.66
CA PRO A 17 -21.66 -14.91 14.27
C PRO A 17 -20.55 -14.91 13.23
N ALA A 18 -19.48 -14.16 13.49
CA ALA A 18 -18.33 -14.08 12.60
C ALA A 18 -17.70 -15.46 12.41
N THR A 19 -17.35 -15.80 11.17
CA THR A 19 -16.58 -17.01 10.87
C THR A 19 -15.08 -16.74 11.04
N LEU A 20 -14.42 -17.46 11.95
CA LEU A 20 -12.97 -17.41 12.14
C LEU A 20 -12.31 -18.58 11.39
N ILE A 21 -11.38 -18.25 10.49
CA ILE A 21 -10.57 -19.23 9.75
C ILE A 21 -9.10 -18.97 10.08
N ILE A 22 -8.39 -20.01 10.52
CA ILE A 22 -6.95 -19.97 10.77
C ILE A 22 -6.30 -21.05 9.91
N THR A 23 -5.35 -20.65 9.07
CA THR A 23 -4.55 -21.55 8.23
C THR A 23 -3.07 -21.32 8.51
N ALA A 24 -2.27 -22.39 8.51
CA ALA A 24 -0.82 -22.32 8.63
C ALA A 24 -0.16 -23.17 7.55
N GLY A 25 0.93 -22.68 6.97
CA GLY A 25 1.68 -23.34 5.92
C GLY A 25 3.14 -22.86 5.87
N PRO A 26 4.00 -23.51 5.09
CA PRO A 26 5.38 -23.10 4.95
C PRO A 26 5.48 -21.72 4.28
N MET A 27 6.36 -20.86 4.79
CA MET A 27 6.68 -19.58 4.17
C MET A 27 7.70 -19.79 3.05
N THR A 28 7.38 -19.29 1.85
CA THR A 28 8.33 -19.26 0.74
C THR A 28 8.99 -17.88 0.71
N PRO A 29 10.31 -17.76 0.90
CA PRO A 29 10.98 -16.47 0.82
C PRO A 29 10.96 -15.95 -0.62
N TYR A 30 11.01 -14.63 -0.78
CA TYR A 30 11.25 -14.03 -2.08
C TYR A 30 12.63 -14.45 -2.62
N PRO A 31 12.78 -14.64 -3.94
CA PRO A 31 14.08 -14.93 -4.54
C PRO A 31 15.12 -13.85 -4.19
N ALA A 32 16.33 -14.26 -3.82
CA ALA A 32 17.44 -13.35 -3.48
C ALA A 32 17.70 -12.32 -4.59
N GLU A 33 17.51 -12.72 -5.85
CA GLU A 33 17.68 -11.86 -7.02
C GLU A 33 16.84 -10.57 -6.98
N LEU A 34 15.65 -10.58 -6.36
CA LEU A 34 14.83 -9.37 -6.22
C LEU A 34 15.49 -8.32 -5.33
N TYR A 35 16.31 -8.74 -4.38
CA TYR A 35 17.06 -7.84 -3.49
C TYR A 35 18.40 -7.43 -4.08
N GLU A 36 19.06 -8.35 -4.79
CA GLU A 36 20.39 -8.10 -5.38
C GLU A 36 20.33 -7.27 -6.68
N LYS A 37 19.31 -7.49 -7.51
CA LYS A 37 19.16 -6.84 -8.83
C LYS A 37 17.99 -5.87 -8.90
N GLY A 38 17.16 -5.84 -7.87
CA GLY A 38 15.92 -5.08 -7.84
C GLY A 38 14.77 -5.75 -8.59
N ALA A 39 13.60 -5.14 -8.49
CA ALA A 39 12.38 -5.57 -9.16
C ALA A 39 11.94 -4.53 -10.18
N THR A 40 11.41 -4.97 -11.32
CA THR A 40 10.72 -4.06 -12.25
C THR A 40 9.30 -3.84 -11.75
N VAL A 41 8.87 -2.58 -11.71
CA VAL A 41 7.49 -2.20 -11.40
C VAL A 41 6.88 -1.41 -12.57
N VAL A 42 5.56 -1.45 -12.69
CA VAL A 42 4.83 -0.59 -13.63
C VAL A 42 4.01 0.45 -12.88
N VAL A 43 3.79 1.61 -13.49
CA VAL A 43 2.75 2.54 -13.04
C VAL A 43 1.41 2.04 -13.56
N SER A 44 0.50 1.69 -12.67
CA SER A 44 -0.82 1.16 -13.04
C SER A 44 -1.75 2.25 -13.57
N ASP A 45 -2.58 1.91 -14.56
CA ASP A 45 -3.74 2.72 -14.95
C ASP A 45 -4.89 2.60 -13.95
N ILE A 46 -4.92 1.52 -13.15
CA ILE A 46 -5.90 1.33 -12.08
C ILE A 46 -5.57 2.29 -10.94
N ARG A 47 -6.60 3.04 -10.50
CA ARG A 47 -6.47 4.01 -9.42
C ARG A 47 -7.11 3.50 -8.13
N THR A 48 -6.51 3.86 -7.00
CA THR A 48 -7.17 3.79 -5.68
C THR A 48 -7.92 5.10 -5.40
N SER A 49 -8.84 5.10 -4.44
CA SER A 49 -9.52 6.32 -4.01
C SER A 49 -9.36 6.50 -2.50
N PRO A 50 -8.90 7.67 -2.02
CA PRO A 50 -8.88 7.95 -0.58
C PRO A 50 -10.29 8.01 0.03
N ASP A 51 -11.32 8.21 -0.79
CA ASP A 51 -12.71 8.26 -0.36
C ASP A 51 -13.34 6.85 -0.24
N ASP A 52 -12.65 5.82 -0.73
CA ASP A 52 -13.05 4.42 -0.53
C ASP A 52 -12.59 3.97 0.87
N PRO A 53 -13.51 3.71 1.81
CA PRO A 53 -13.13 3.36 3.18
C PRO A 53 -12.44 2.00 3.27
N THR A 54 -12.58 1.13 2.26
CA THR A 54 -12.05 -0.23 2.31
C THR A 54 -10.54 -0.29 2.11
N VAL A 55 -9.92 0.76 1.54
CA VAL A 55 -8.48 0.79 1.23
C VAL A 55 -7.61 0.86 2.47
N TYR A 56 -8.17 1.32 3.59
CA TYR A 56 -7.50 1.41 4.88
C TYR A 56 -7.57 0.09 5.66
N HIS A 57 -8.24 -0.94 5.14
CA HIS A 57 -8.54 -2.16 5.86
C HIS A 57 -8.11 -3.38 5.04
N LYS A 58 -7.52 -4.39 5.70
CA LYS A 58 -7.14 -5.64 5.04
C LYS A 58 -8.39 -6.51 4.82
N THR A 59 -9.14 -6.20 3.79
CA THR A 59 -10.35 -6.95 3.42
C THR A 59 -10.04 -8.12 2.47
N THR A 60 -11.02 -9.00 2.25
CA THR A 60 -10.99 -10.02 1.20
C THR A 60 -11.40 -9.47 -0.18
N GLY A 61 -11.89 -8.24 -0.25
CA GLY A 61 -12.31 -7.55 -1.48
C GLY A 61 -11.12 -7.07 -2.31
N TYR A 62 -10.38 -7.99 -2.89
CA TYR A 62 -9.03 -7.73 -3.42
C TYR A 62 -8.94 -7.63 -4.95
N LEU A 63 -10.08 -7.62 -5.65
CA LEU A 63 -10.12 -7.71 -7.11
C LEU A 63 -9.34 -6.58 -7.81
N ARG A 64 -9.47 -5.34 -7.33
CA ARG A 64 -8.74 -4.18 -7.88
C ARG A 64 -7.22 -4.42 -7.88
N ASN A 65 -6.70 -4.86 -6.75
CA ASN A 65 -5.27 -5.12 -6.54
C ASN A 65 -4.81 -6.28 -7.43
N LEU A 66 -5.59 -7.36 -7.51
CA LEU A 66 -5.27 -8.50 -8.38
C LEU A 66 -5.29 -8.16 -9.88
N LEU A 67 -6.17 -7.25 -10.32
CA LEU A 67 -6.18 -6.76 -11.69
C LEU A 67 -4.91 -5.94 -11.99
N ALA A 68 -4.50 -5.06 -11.07
CA ALA A 68 -3.27 -4.29 -11.22
C ALA A 68 -2.02 -5.20 -11.26
N LEU A 69 -1.97 -6.22 -10.40
CA LEU A 69 -0.90 -7.21 -10.38
C LEU A 69 -0.86 -8.02 -11.68
N ARG A 70 -2.03 -8.46 -12.17
CA ARG A 70 -2.14 -9.16 -13.45
C ARG A 70 -1.55 -8.32 -14.57
N ASP A 71 -1.89 -7.04 -14.63
CA ASP A 71 -1.41 -6.15 -15.69
C ASP A 71 0.11 -5.93 -15.59
N ALA A 72 0.67 -5.83 -14.37
CA ALA A 72 2.11 -5.84 -14.14
C ALA A 72 2.78 -7.11 -14.66
N HIS A 73 2.24 -8.28 -14.33
CA HIS A 73 2.76 -9.56 -14.81
C HIS A 73 2.69 -9.67 -16.34
N CYS A 74 1.62 -9.19 -16.97
CA CYS A 74 1.51 -9.12 -18.43
C CYS A 74 2.61 -8.24 -19.05
N ALA A 75 3.04 -7.19 -18.35
CA ALA A 75 4.16 -6.34 -18.71
C ALA A 75 5.54 -6.88 -18.26
N ARG A 76 5.61 -8.10 -17.70
CA ARG A 76 6.81 -8.74 -17.15
C ARG A 76 7.44 -7.97 -15.97
N ALA A 77 6.63 -7.20 -15.26
CA ALA A 77 6.99 -6.56 -13.99
C ALA A 77 6.53 -7.42 -12.81
N THR A 78 7.20 -7.24 -11.67
CA THR A 78 6.90 -7.95 -10.43
C THR A 78 5.72 -7.33 -9.69
N GLU A 79 5.51 -6.02 -9.84
CA GLU A 79 4.49 -5.28 -9.09
C GLU A 79 3.99 -4.06 -9.88
N ALA A 80 2.80 -3.60 -9.55
CA ALA A 80 2.17 -2.37 -10.02
C ALA A 80 2.15 -1.34 -8.88
N LEU A 81 2.64 -0.12 -9.16
CA LEU A 81 2.42 1.05 -8.32
C LEU A 81 1.04 1.65 -8.63
N LEU A 82 0.21 1.77 -7.60
CA LEU A 82 -1.09 2.42 -7.67
C LEU A 82 -0.96 3.88 -7.24
N PHE A 83 -1.51 4.74 -8.07
CA PHE A 83 -1.76 6.13 -7.75
C PHE A 83 -3.23 6.30 -7.43
N ASN A 84 -3.53 7.26 -6.58
CA ASN A 84 -4.90 7.57 -6.23
C ASN A 84 -5.59 8.45 -7.28
N THR A 85 -6.89 8.67 -7.12
CA THR A 85 -7.72 9.54 -7.98
C THR A 85 -7.24 10.99 -8.06
N LYS A 86 -6.32 11.41 -7.19
CA LYS A 86 -5.70 12.74 -7.18
C LYS A 86 -4.32 12.76 -7.86
N GLY A 87 -3.89 11.64 -8.46
CA GLY A 87 -2.63 11.52 -9.18
C GLY A 87 -1.40 11.39 -8.27
N ARG A 88 -1.59 10.97 -7.01
CA ARG A 88 -0.52 10.83 -6.02
C ARG A 88 -0.29 9.36 -5.67
N LEU A 89 0.94 9.00 -5.35
CA LEU A 89 1.31 7.63 -5.01
C LEU A 89 0.53 7.18 -3.77
N ALA A 90 0.02 5.96 -3.77
CA ALA A 90 -0.63 5.35 -2.62
C ALA A 90 0.15 4.13 -2.14
N GLU A 91 0.20 3.06 -2.94
CA GLU A 91 0.82 1.78 -2.58
C GLU A 91 1.15 0.95 -3.82
N GLY A 92 1.78 -0.20 -3.65
CA GLY A 92 1.81 -1.27 -4.65
C GLY A 92 0.54 -2.11 -4.61
N SER A 93 0.36 -3.05 -5.55
CA SER A 93 -0.86 -3.88 -5.53
C SER A 93 -0.87 -4.86 -4.36
N LEU A 94 0.28 -5.38 -3.94
CA LEU A 94 0.42 -6.25 -2.77
C LEU A 94 1.37 -5.70 -1.70
N SER A 95 1.79 -4.44 -1.79
CA SER A 95 2.87 -3.91 -0.96
C SER A 95 2.66 -2.44 -0.61
N ASN A 96 3.31 -1.95 0.44
CA ASN A 96 3.58 -0.53 0.57
C ASN A 96 4.82 -0.14 -0.24
N VAL A 97 5.04 1.17 -0.38
CA VAL A 97 6.13 1.74 -1.18
C VAL A 97 6.83 2.84 -0.40
N PHE A 98 8.15 2.87 -0.56
CA PHE A 98 9.03 3.95 -0.11
C PHE A 98 9.85 4.43 -1.29
N ILE A 99 10.15 5.72 -1.28
CA ILE A 99 11.16 6.32 -2.16
C ILE A 99 12.26 6.93 -1.29
N VAL A 100 13.49 6.93 -1.80
CA VAL A 100 14.60 7.68 -1.24
C VAL A 100 14.90 8.84 -2.17
N SER A 101 15.00 10.04 -1.61
CA SER A 101 15.38 11.24 -2.37
C SER A 101 16.22 12.15 -1.49
N GLU A 102 17.43 12.47 -1.96
CA GLU A 102 18.39 13.34 -1.26
C GLU A 102 18.67 12.86 0.17
N GLY A 103 18.81 11.54 0.35
CA GLY A 103 19.08 10.91 1.64
C GLY A 103 17.91 10.92 2.64
N ARG A 104 16.70 11.24 2.18
CA ARG A 104 15.46 11.19 3.00
C ARG A 104 14.59 10.03 2.55
N LEU A 105 14.02 9.32 3.52
CA LEU A 105 13.07 8.25 3.30
C LEU A 105 11.65 8.83 3.23
N LEU A 106 10.97 8.64 2.12
CA LEU A 106 9.62 9.18 1.91
C LEU A 106 8.64 8.04 1.61
N THR A 107 7.44 8.11 2.18
CA THR A 107 6.34 7.20 1.85
C THR A 107 5.04 7.97 1.83
N PRO A 108 4.04 7.57 1.02
CA PRO A 108 2.75 8.23 1.04
C PRO A 108 2.14 8.25 2.45
N SER A 109 1.47 9.35 2.80
CA SER A 109 0.68 9.39 4.03
C SER A 109 -0.55 8.48 3.91
N VAL A 110 -1.06 7.98 5.05
CA VAL A 110 -2.15 6.99 5.02
C VAL A 110 -3.38 7.55 4.30
N GLU A 111 -3.67 8.84 4.48
CA GLU A 111 -4.78 9.58 3.88
C GLU A 111 -4.75 9.61 2.34
N GLU A 112 -3.69 9.11 1.71
CA GLU A 112 -3.59 8.95 0.26
C GLU A 112 -4.27 7.68 -0.26
N GLY A 113 -4.88 6.87 0.62
CA GLY A 113 -5.74 5.74 0.25
C GLY A 113 -4.99 4.43 0.15
N LEU A 114 -4.18 4.12 1.17
CA LEU A 114 -3.34 2.92 1.28
C LEU A 114 -3.58 2.16 2.59
N LEU A 115 -3.18 0.89 2.61
CA LEU A 115 -3.17 0.08 3.83
C LEU A 115 -1.94 0.42 4.69
N ALA A 116 -2.15 0.75 5.97
CA ALA A 116 -1.07 0.99 6.92
C ALA A 116 -0.37 -0.32 7.32
N GLY A 117 0.51 -0.84 6.46
CA GLY A 117 1.15 -2.15 6.63
C GLY A 117 2.12 -2.20 7.82
N ILE A 118 2.22 -3.37 8.46
CA ILE A 118 3.06 -3.58 9.64
C ILE A 118 4.56 -3.48 9.30
N THR A 119 4.98 -4.00 8.15
CA THR A 119 6.38 -3.91 7.71
C THR A 119 6.75 -2.47 7.37
N ARG A 120 5.81 -1.69 6.82
CA ARG A 120 5.99 -0.23 6.63
C ARG A 120 6.19 0.48 7.97
N ALA A 121 5.41 0.15 8.99
CA ALA A 121 5.58 0.71 10.33
C ALA A 121 6.96 0.38 10.90
N ALA A 122 7.38 -0.89 10.82
CA ALA A 122 8.71 -1.33 11.27
C ALA A 122 9.85 -0.59 10.53
N VAL A 123 9.73 -0.36 9.23
CA VAL A 123 10.72 0.42 8.46
C VAL A 123 10.82 1.87 8.95
N LEU A 124 9.69 2.51 9.25
CA LEU A 124 9.67 3.87 9.78
C LEU A 124 10.28 3.95 11.19
N GLU A 125 10.01 2.95 12.04
CA GLU A 125 10.62 2.82 13.37
C GLU A 125 12.14 2.67 13.26
N LEU A 126 12.60 1.73 12.41
CA LEU A 126 14.03 1.51 12.17
C LEU A 126 14.73 2.75 11.61
N ALA A 127 14.09 3.49 10.70
CA ALA A 127 14.63 4.74 10.17
C ALA A 127 14.87 5.76 11.29
N ALA A 128 13.93 5.89 12.23
CA ALA A 128 14.09 6.74 13.41
C ALA A 128 15.23 6.27 14.33
N GLU A 129 15.37 4.96 14.54
CA GLU A 129 16.42 4.38 15.38
C GLU A 129 17.83 4.62 14.81
N VAL A 130 17.99 4.52 13.49
CA VAL A 130 19.30 4.68 12.83
C VAL A 130 19.57 6.11 12.35
N GLY A 131 18.65 7.04 12.61
CA GLY A 131 18.82 8.46 12.29
C GLY A 131 18.63 8.82 10.81
N VAL A 132 17.90 8.01 10.05
CA VAL A 132 17.49 8.34 8.68
C VAL A 132 16.22 9.21 8.74
N PRO A 133 16.24 10.45 8.20
CA PRO A 133 15.05 11.29 8.19
C PRO A 133 13.94 10.64 7.35
N ALA A 134 12.80 10.39 7.98
CA ALA A 134 11.64 9.79 7.32
C ALA A 134 10.44 10.74 7.36
N GLU A 135 9.71 10.84 6.25
CA GLU A 135 8.51 11.67 6.13
C GLU A 135 7.37 10.88 5.48
N GLN A 136 6.17 11.00 6.08
CA GLN A 136 4.92 10.51 5.51
C GLN A 136 4.17 11.70 4.92
N ARG A 137 4.10 11.80 3.60
CA ARG A 137 3.41 12.91 2.93
C ARG A 137 2.88 12.51 1.55
N PRO A 138 1.99 13.30 0.93
CA PRO A 138 1.60 13.06 -0.45
C PRO A 138 2.80 13.14 -1.40
N LEU A 139 2.89 12.19 -2.33
CA LEU A 139 3.97 12.09 -3.33
C LEU A 139 3.39 12.15 -4.75
N ALA A 140 3.83 13.11 -5.55
CA ALA A 140 3.44 13.20 -6.97
C ALA A 140 4.20 12.17 -7.83
N VAL A 141 3.62 11.79 -8.97
CA VAL A 141 4.26 10.84 -9.91
C VAL A 141 5.68 11.25 -10.31
N ARG A 142 5.92 12.55 -10.48
CA ARG A 142 7.24 13.05 -10.83
C ARG A 142 8.28 12.78 -9.75
N GLU A 143 7.91 12.92 -8.49
CA GLU A 143 8.83 12.64 -7.37
C GLU A 143 9.20 11.15 -7.31
N VAL A 144 8.28 10.27 -7.71
CA VAL A 144 8.56 8.83 -7.82
C VAL A 144 9.52 8.56 -8.97
N LEU A 145 9.32 9.21 -10.12
CA LEU A 145 10.18 9.03 -11.30
C LEU A 145 11.57 9.64 -11.12
N ASP A 146 11.67 10.72 -10.35
CA ASP A 146 12.91 11.46 -10.08
C ASP A 146 13.61 10.93 -8.79
N ALA A 147 13.08 9.89 -8.13
CA ALA A 147 13.65 9.34 -6.89
C ALA A 147 15.01 8.67 -7.13
N ASP A 148 15.90 8.73 -6.12
CA ASP A 148 17.19 8.05 -6.15
C ASP A 148 17.00 6.53 -6.04
N GLU A 149 16.08 6.09 -5.17
CA GLU A 149 15.74 4.69 -4.96
C GLU A 149 14.24 4.51 -4.70
N ILE A 150 13.72 3.32 -5.02
CA ILE A 150 12.37 2.90 -4.68
C ILE A 150 12.45 1.47 -4.14
N PHE A 151 11.75 1.20 -3.04
CA PHE A 151 11.58 -0.16 -2.55
C PHE A 151 10.17 -0.42 -2.04
N LEU A 152 9.84 -1.70 -1.95
CA LEU A 152 8.51 -2.20 -1.61
C LEU A 152 8.57 -2.97 -0.29
N THR A 153 7.48 -2.95 0.48
CA THR A 153 7.39 -3.70 1.74
C THR A 153 6.07 -4.46 1.85
N ASN A 154 6.13 -5.68 2.36
CA ASN A 154 4.97 -6.52 2.68
C ASN A 154 5.36 -7.51 3.81
N SER A 155 4.40 -8.23 4.37
CA SER A 155 4.55 -9.30 5.38
C SER A 155 4.42 -10.69 4.77
#